data_AF-A0A2M7GF76-F1
#
_entry.id   AF-A0A2M7GF76-F1
#
_cell.length_a   1.000
_cell.length_b   1.000
_cell.length_c   1.000
_cell.angle_alpha   90.00
_cell.angle_beta   90.00
_cell.angle_gamma   90.00
#
_symmetry.space_group_name_H-M   'P 1'
#
loop_
_entity.id
_entity.type
_entity.pdbx_description
1 polymer ?
#
loop_
_entity_poly.entity_id
_entity_poly.type
_entity_poly.pdbx_seq_one_letter_code
_entity_poly.pdbx_strand_id
1 'polypeptide(L)'
;MSEEVLLRFVRGKYIRDADYIPPKSARLYDDHTWTTTQELPSSRFRVVAYSPYWRVTWALDWQETKKASLRPCLKSIVETLETSAIELVAKLDEAEKKAEVERLERLAAEEKWRIEQDLRKVEKSIQDSQEHLCEIIQKWANVMNVERFLAGVEKRAKELPETERTPV
;
A
#
# COMPACT_ATOMS: atom_id res chain seq x y z
N MET A 1 -25.45 -14.23 0.31
CA MET A 1 -25.95 -13.86 1.65
C MET A 1 -26.31 -15.14 2.36
N SER A 2 -25.69 -15.40 3.51
CA SER A 2 -26.01 -16.54 4.37
C SER A 2 -26.89 -16.10 5.52
N GLU A 3 -27.78 -16.98 5.96
CA GLU A 3 -28.49 -16.85 7.23
C GLU A 3 -28.16 -18.06 8.07
N GLU A 4 -27.95 -17.84 9.37
CA GLU A 4 -27.90 -18.91 10.35
C GLU A 4 -29.30 -19.50 10.50
N VAL A 5 -29.47 -20.72 10.01
CA VAL A 5 -30.73 -21.45 10.09
C VAL A 5 -30.53 -22.67 10.96
N LEU A 6 -31.45 -22.84 11.91
CA LEU A 6 -31.51 -24.05 12.73
C LEU A 6 -32.08 -25.19 11.88
N LEU A 7 -31.25 -26.19 11.67
CA LEU A 7 -31.56 -27.41 10.93
C LEU A 7 -31.72 -28.56 11.91
N ARG A 8 -32.64 -29.46 11.61
CA ARG A 8 -32.81 -30.73 12.31
C ARG A 8 -32.44 -31.86 11.37
N PHE A 9 -31.59 -32.76 11.84
CA PHE A 9 -31.28 -33.98 11.13
C PHE A 9 -32.38 -35.01 11.36
N VAL A 10 -33.04 -35.45 10.29
CA VAL A 10 -34.13 -36.44 10.32
C VAL A 10 -33.89 -37.47 9.23
N ARG A 11 -33.74 -38.74 9.62
CA ARG A 11 -33.65 -39.90 8.70
C ARG A 11 -32.67 -39.71 7.53
N GLY A 12 -31.46 -39.23 7.82
CA GLY A 12 -30.40 -39.05 6.81
C GLY A 12 -30.41 -37.71 6.08
N LYS A 13 -31.34 -36.79 6.39
CA LYS A 13 -31.47 -35.49 5.72
C LYS A 13 -31.57 -34.35 6.71
N TYR A 14 -31.01 -33.19 6.37
CA TYR A 14 -31.22 -31.95 7.12
C TYR A 14 -32.47 -31.23 6.61
N ILE A 15 -33.39 -30.95 7.52
CA ILE A 15 -34.62 -30.20 7.27
C ILE A 15 -34.58 -28.95 8.16
N ARG A 16 -35.20 -27.85 7.74
CA ARG A 16 -35.32 -26.69 8.63
C ARG A 16 -36.17 -27.06 9.83
N ASP A 17 -35.75 -26.63 11.01
CA ASP A 17 -36.45 -26.97 12.25
C ASP A 17 -37.90 -26.47 12.26
N ALA A 18 -38.15 -25.32 11.64
CA ALA A 18 -39.48 -24.76 11.44
C ALA A 18 -40.40 -25.65 10.58
N ASP A 19 -39.84 -26.48 9.69
CA ASP A 19 -40.59 -27.38 8.80
C ASP A 19 -40.74 -28.78 9.40
N TYR A 20 -40.18 -29.03 10.59
CA TYR A 20 -40.26 -30.33 11.25
C TYR A 20 -41.63 -30.54 11.91
N ILE A 21 -42.34 -31.57 11.47
CA ILE A 21 -43.60 -32.00 12.07
C ILE A 21 -43.33 -33.27 12.88
N PRO A 22 -43.46 -33.24 14.23
CA PRO A 22 -43.24 -34.42 15.04
C PRO A 22 -44.29 -35.50 14.74
N PRO A 23 -43.90 -36.79 14.66
CA PRO A 23 -44.85 -37.88 14.42
C PRO A 23 -45.81 -38.04 15.61
N LYS A 24 -47.08 -38.33 15.30
CA LYS A 24 -48.16 -38.47 16.30
C LYS A 24 -47.91 -39.58 17.34
N SER A 25 -47.01 -40.53 17.05
CA SER A 25 -46.64 -41.64 17.94
C SER A 25 -45.19 -41.53 18.44
N ALA A 26 -44.71 -40.32 18.74
CA ALA A 26 -43.33 -40.06 19.17
C ALA A 26 -42.89 -40.87 20.42
N ARG A 27 -43.82 -41.40 21.22
CA ARG A 27 -43.52 -42.27 22.37
C ARG A 27 -43.10 -43.69 22.00
N LEU A 28 -43.35 -44.16 20.77
CA LEU A 28 -43.05 -45.51 20.31
C LEU A 28 -41.86 -45.58 19.34
N TYR A 29 -41.33 -44.43 18.91
CA TYR A 29 -40.25 -44.31 17.94
C TYR A 29 -39.15 -43.43 18.51
N ASP A 30 -37.97 -43.99 18.73
CA ASP A 30 -36.76 -43.25 19.09
C ASP A 30 -36.20 -42.56 17.82
N ASP A 31 -36.76 -41.40 17.51
CA ASP A 31 -36.28 -40.56 16.41
C ASP A 31 -34.96 -39.91 16.84
N HIS A 32 -33.84 -40.49 16.39
CA HIS A 32 -32.47 -39.99 16.61
C HIS A 32 -32.25 -38.71 15.80
N THR A 33 -32.82 -37.61 16.30
CA THR A 33 -32.77 -36.29 15.70
C THR A 33 -31.92 -35.37 16.57
N TRP A 34 -31.12 -34.53 15.93
CA TRP A 34 -30.32 -33.52 16.59
C TRP A 34 -30.39 -32.23 15.78
N THR A 35 -30.20 -31.11 16.47
CA THR A 35 -30.28 -29.79 15.88
C THR A 35 -28.89 -29.22 15.66
N THR A 36 -28.63 -28.69 14.47
CA THR A 36 -27.41 -27.97 14.12
C THR A 36 -27.77 -26.60 13.59
N THR A 37 -26.97 -25.60 13.95
CA THR A 37 -27.00 -24.32 13.25
C THR A 37 -26.06 -24.42 12.05
N GLN A 38 -26.54 -24.09 10.86
CA GLN A 38 -25.71 -23.98 9.65
C GLN A 38 -26.03 -22.69 8.91
N GLU A 39 -25.01 -22.15 8.24
CA GLU A 39 -25.17 -21.05 7.30
C GLU A 39 -25.73 -21.58 5.98
N LEU A 40 -26.98 -21.22 5.67
CA LEU A 40 -27.61 -21.53 4.38
C LEU A 40 -27.73 -20.29 3.52
N PRO A 41 -27.66 -20.42 2.18
CA PRO A 41 -27.96 -19.31 1.30
C PRO A 41 -29.37 -18.80 1.58
N SER A 42 -29.46 -17.56 2.04
CA SER A 42 -30.74 -16.90 2.18
C SER A 42 -31.29 -16.69 0.77
N SER A 43 -32.45 -17.25 0.44
CA SER A 43 -33.14 -17.05 -0.85
C SER A 43 -33.70 -15.62 -1.02
N ARG A 44 -33.06 -14.64 -0.39
CA ARG A 44 -33.51 -13.26 -0.28
C ARG A 44 -32.61 -12.34 -1.09
N PHE A 45 -33.19 -11.28 -1.62
CA PHE A 45 -32.48 -10.36 -2.50
C PHE A 45 -31.80 -9.23 -1.72
N ARG A 46 -30.61 -8.81 -2.19
CA ARG A 46 -29.90 -7.62 -1.72
C ARG A 46 -29.50 -6.79 -2.92
N VAL A 47 -29.82 -5.50 -2.88
CA VAL A 47 -29.36 -4.53 -3.86
C VAL A 47 -28.30 -3.67 -3.20
N VAL A 48 -27.19 -3.46 -3.88
CA VAL A 48 -26.15 -2.52 -3.47
C VAL A 48 -25.90 -1.58 -4.62
N ALA A 49 -26.12 -0.29 -4.41
CA ALA A 49 -25.68 0.75 -5.32
C ALA A 49 -24.40 1.35 -4.78
N TYR A 50 -23.44 1.59 -5.67
CA TYR A 50 -22.15 2.15 -5.29
C TYR A 50 -21.62 3.07 -6.38
N SER A 51 -20.77 4.00 -5.96
CA SER A 51 -20.00 4.84 -6.88
C SER A 51 -18.78 4.05 -7.36
N PRO A 52 -18.57 3.89 -8.68
CA PRO A 52 -17.36 3.24 -9.19
C PRO A 52 -16.12 4.14 -9.06
N TYR A 53 -16.30 5.42 -8.73
CA TYR A 53 -15.21 6.39 -8.63
C TYR A 53 -14.52 6.27 -7.28
N TRP A 54 -13.25 5.87 -7.30
CA TRP A 54 -12.39 5.73 -6.12
C TRP A 54 -12.28 7.01 -5.27
N ARG A 55 -12.54 8.16 -5.88
CA ARG A 55 -12.41 9.47 -5.23
C ARG A 55 -13.60 9.82 -4.32
N VAL A 56 -14.74 9.16 -4.50
CA VAL A 56 -15.95 9.38 -3.69
C VAL A 56 -16.46 8.02 -3.20
N THR A 57 -16.29 7.76 -1.90
CA THR A 57 -16.84 6.57 -1.24
C THR A 57 -18.32 6.76 -0.97
N TRP A 58 -19.16 6.33 -1.92
CA TRP A 58 -20.61 6.33 -1.76
C TRP A 58 -21.14 4.92 -2.06
N ALA A 59 -21.92 4.40 -1.12
CA ALA A 59 -22.62 3.13 -1.25
C ALA A 59 -23.95 3.16 -0.47
N LEU A 60 -24.98 2.55 -1.04
CA LEU A 60 -26.26 2.32 -0.41
C LEU A 60 -26.62 0.85 -0.55
N ASP A 61 -27.21 0.28 0.50
CA ASP A 61 -27.66 -1.10 0.49
C ASP A 61 -29.12 -1.25 0.92
N TRP A 62 -29.81 -2.12 0.20
CA TRP A 62 -31.19 -2.51 0.48
C TRP A 62 -31.25 -4.02 0.60
N GLN A 63 -31.78 -4.51 1.72
CA GLN A 63 -31.80 -5.93 2.04
C GLN A 63 -33.23 -6.41 2.28
N GLU A 64 -33.59 -7.50 1.61
CA GLU A 64 -34.88 -8.16 1.83
C GLU A 64 -34.85 -8.97 3.13
N THR A 65 -35.87 -8.79 3.97
CA THR A 65 -36.02 -9.49 5.25
C THR A 65 -37.27 -10.37 5.24
N LYS A 66 -37.41 -11.26 6.23
CA LYS A 66 -38.59 -12.17 6.32
C LYS A 66 -39.93 -11.44 6.34
N LYS A 67 -39.96 -10.18 6.75
CA LYS A 67 -41.19 -9.37 6.93
C LYS A 67 -41.36 -8.28 5.87
N ALA A 68 -40.29 -7.88 5.19
CA ALA A 68 -40.31 -6.79 4.23
C ALA A 68 -39.73 -7.25 2.90
N SER A 69 -40.58 -7.31 1.88
CA SER A 69 -40.19 -7.58 0.49
C SER A 69 -39.65 -6.32 -0.18
N LEU A 70 -38.65 -6.46 -1.06
CA LEU A 70 -38.08 -5.31 -1.80
C LEU A 70 -38.96 -4.83 -2.95
N ARG A 71 -39.85 -5.68 -3.47
CA ARG A 71 -40.71 -5.38 -4.63
C ARG A 71 -41.52 -4.07 -4.52
N PRO A 72 -42.29 -3.82 -3.44
CA PRO A 72 -43.04 -2.58 -3.31
C PRO A 72 -42.13 -1.35 -3.11
N CYS A 73 -40.94 -1.53 -2.55
CA CYS A 73 -39.98 -0.45 -2.31
C CYS A 73 -39.16 -0.07 -3.55
N LEU A 74 -39.25 -0.82 -4.66
CA LEU A 74 -38.45 -0.58 -5.87
C LEU A 74 -38.58 0.86 -6.38
N LYS A 75 -39.80 1.43 -6.36
CA LYS A 75 -40.00 2.83 -6.78
C LYS A 75 -39.25 3.82 -5.89
N SER A 76 -39.33 3.65 -4.57
CA SER A 76 -38.61 4.55 -3.66
C SER A 76 -37.09 4.37 -3.74
N ILE A 77 -36.62 3.16 -4.04
CA ILE A 77 -35.20 2.89 -4.29
C ILE A 77 -34.75 3.68 -5.53
N VAL A 78 -35.52 3.65 -6.62
CA VAL A 78 -35.21 4.42 -7.83
C VAL A 78 -35.20 5.93 -7.55
N GLU A 79 -36.20 6.46 -6.87
CA GLU A 79 -36.24 7.90 -6.49
C GLU A 79 -35.05 8.30 -5.60
N THR A 80 -34.65 7.42 -4.67
CA THR A 80 -33.48 7.64 -3.82
C THR A 80 -32.19 7.64 -4.63
N LEU A 81 -32.08 6.75 -5.62
CA LEU A 81 -30.94 6.68 -6.52
C LEU A 81 -30.85 7.92 -7.43
N GLU A 82 -31.97 8.37 -7.99
CA GLU A 82 -32.02 9.59 -8.81
C GLU A 82 -31.59 10.82 -8.02
N THR A 83 -32.11 10.97 -6.80
CA THR A 83 -31.71 12.07 -5.90
C THR A 83 -30.24 11.98 -5.54
N SER A 84 -29.77 10.78 -5.17
CA SER A 84 -28.37 10.57 -4.81
C SER A 84 -27.42 10.78 -5.99
N ALA A 85 -27.85 10.49 -7.22
CA ALA A 85 -27.05 10.72 -8.41
C ALA A 85 -26.73 12.21 -8.60
N ILE A 86 -27.70 13.09 -8.34
CA ILE A 86 -27.51 14.55 -8.41
C ILE A 86 -26.47 14.99 -7.37
N GLU A 87 -26.60 14.53 -6.12
CA GLU A 87 -25.63 14.83 -5.07
C GLU A 87 -24.24 14.26 -5.37
N LEU A 88 -24.18 13.09 -5.99
CA LEU A 88 -22.95 12.40 -6.30
C LEU A 88 -22.17 13.12 -7.40
N VAL A 89 -22.84 13.68 -8.41
CA VAL A 89 -22.19 14.53 -9.43
C VAL A 89 -21.55 15.76 -8.77
N ALA A 90 -22.26 16.45 -7.87
CA ALA A 90 -21.69 17.60 -7.15
C ALA A 90 -20.46 17.20 -6.31
N LYS A 91 -20.53 16.06 -5.61
CA LYS A 91 -19.39 15.53 -4.83
C LYS A 91 -18.21 15.13 -5.72
N LEU A 92 -18.46 14.62 -6.93
CA LEU A 92 -17.41 14.29 -7.88
C LEU A 92 -16.69 15.56 -8.37
N ASP A 93 -17.43 16.61 -8.71
CA ASP A 93 -16.85 17.88 -9.16
C ASP A 93 -15.98 18.53 -8.07
N GLU A 94 -16.45 18.48 -6.82
CA GLU A 94 -15.66 18.95 -5.68
C GLU A 94 -14.39 18.13 -5.46
N ALA A 95 -14.50 16.81 -5.62
CA ALA A 95 -13.38 15.91 -5.47
C ALA A 95 -12.34 16.12 -6.59
N GLU A 96 -12.79 16.37 -7.83
CA GLU A 96 -11.92 16.70 -8.95
C GLU A 96 -11.19 18.03 -8.73
N LYS A 97 -11.88 19.07 -8.25
CA LYS A 97 -11.24 20.36 -7.91
C LYS A 97 -10.16 20.20 -6.85
N LYS A 98 -10.42 19.43 -5.79
CA LYS A 98 -9.41 19.13 -4.76
C LYS A 98 -8.22 18.37 -5.33
N ALA A 99 -8.49 17.39 -6.20
CA ALA A 99 -7.45 16.62 -6.87
C ALA A 99 -6.51 17.51 -7.70
N GLU A 100 -7.08 18.48 -8.40
CA GLU A 100 -6.32 19.39 -9.24
C GLU A 100 -5.43 20.30 -8.39
N VAL A 101 -5.94 20.80 -7.26
CA VAL A 101 -5.14 21.56 -6.30
C VAL A 101 -3.98 20.72 -5.76
N GLU A 102 -4.25 19.50 -5.28
CA GLU A 102 -3.21 18.59 -4.79
C GLU A 102 -2.17 18.25 -5.86
N ARG A 103 -2.60 18.12 -7.13
CA ARG A 103 -1.72 17.88 -8.26
C ARG A 103 -0.77 19.07 -8.47
N LEU A 104 -1.31 20.29 -8.45
CA LEU A 104 -0.51 21.51 -8.60
C LEU A 104 0.46 21.69 -7.42
N GLU A 105 0.02 21.44 -6.20
CA GLU A 105 0.87 21.48 -5.01
C GLU A 105 2.00 20.46 -5.08
N ARG A 106 1.70 19.24 -5.54
CA ARG A 106 2.71 18.19 -5.72
C ARG A 106 3.76 18.58 -6.75
N LEU A 107 3.33 19.12 -7.90
CA LEU A 107 4.25 19.59 -8.94
C LEU A 107 5.15 20.71 -8.40
N ALA A 108 4.59 21.69 -7.70
CA ALA A 108 5.36 22.77 -7.09
C ALA A 108 6.35 22.26 -6.02
N ALA A 109 5.95 21.26 -5.23
CA ALA A 109 6.83 20.62 -4.25
C ALA A 109 7.97 19.84 -4.93
N GLU A 110 7.67 19.12 -6.01
CA GLU A 110 8.66 18.39 -6.80
C GLU A 110 9.67 19.34 -7.45
N GLU A 111 9.23 20.48 -8.00
CA GLU A 111 10.12 21.50 -8.56
C GLU A 111 11.07 22.07 -7.50
N LYS A 112 10.54 22.43 -6.33
CA LYS A 112 11.38 22.89 -5.20
C LYS A 112 12.38 21.83 -4.77
N TRP A 113 11.95 20.57 -4.70
CA TRP A 113 12.82 19.46 -4.37
C TRP A 113 13.93 19.28 -5.40
N ARG A 114 13.63 19.39 -6.70
CA ARG A 114 14.64 19.31 -7.77
C ARG A 114 15.68 20.40 -7.64
N ILE A 115 15.26 21.65 -7.43
CA ILE A 115 16.17 22.79 -7.25
C ILE A 115 17.10 22.55 -6.05
N GLU A 116 16.53 22.16 -4.91
CA GLU A 116 17.30 21.87 -3.69
C GLU A 116 18.31 20.71 -3.90
N GLN A 117 17.90 19.66 -4.59
CA GLN A 117 18.79 18.53 -4.91
C GLN A 117 19.92 18.95 -5.85
N ASP A 118 19.64 19.79 -6.83
CA ASP A 118 20.66 20.29 -7.76
C ASP A 118 21.66 21.19 -7.04
N LEU A 119 21.20 22.07 -6.14
CA LEU A 119 22.09 22.87 -5.28
C LEU A 119 23.00 21.98 -4.43
N ARG A 120 22.45 20.94 -3.79
CA ARG A 120 23.25 19.98 -3.01
C ARG A 120 24.27 19.23 -3.83
N LYS A 121 23.92 18.83 -5.06
CA LYS A 121 24.85 18.16 -5.98
C LYS A 121 25.99 19.08 -6.38
N VAL A 122 25.70 20.36 -6.64
CA VAL A 122 26.72 21.35 -6.98
C VAL A 122 27.68 21.55 -5.81
N GLU A 123 27.16 21.78 -4.60
CA GLU A 123 27.99 21.93 -3.39
C GLU A 123 28.87 20.69 -3.16
N LYS A 124 28.27 19.50 -3.26
CA LYS A 124 29.01 18.24 -3.15
C LYS A 124 30.09 18.10 -4.23
N SER A 125 29.78 18.43 -5.49
CA SER A 125 30.76 18.38 -6.57
C SER A 125 31.93 19.35 -6.34
N ILE A 126 31.67 20.52 -5.74
CA ILE A 126 32.72 21.48 -5.38
C ILE A 126 33.60 20.88 -4.28
N GLN A 127 32.99 20.33 -3.22
CA GLN A 127 33.72 19.69 -2.13
C GLN A 127 34.57 18.51 -2.63
N ASP A 128 33.96 17.58 -3.39
CA ASP A 128 34.65 16.42 -3.96
C ASP A 128 35.82 16.86 -4.87
N SER A 129 35.66 17.95 -5.63
CA SER A 129 36.73 18.52 -6.46
C SER A 129 37.88 19.10 -5.61
N GLN A 130 37.57 19.79 -4.51
CA GLN A 130 38.57 20.33 -3.59
C GLN A 130 39.35 19.23 -2.88
N GLU A 131 38.65 18.21 -2.38
CA GLU A 131 39.26 17.04 -1.75
C GLU A 131 40.18 16.32 -2.73
N HIS A 132 39.74 16.13 -3.97
CA HIS A 132 40.54 15.51 -5.02
C HIS A 132 41.83 16.30 -5.34
N LEU A 133 41.76 17.64 -5.40
CA LEU A 133 42.94 18.48 -5.60
C LEU A 133 43.91 18.37 -4.42
N CYS A 134 43.40 18.35 -3.18
CA CYS A 134 44.21 18.16 -1.98
C CYS A 134 44.95 16.80 -2.02
N GLU A 135 44.26 15.72 -2.41
CA GLU A 135 44.89 14.40 -2.58
C GLU A 135 46.00 14.42 -3.64
N ILE A 136 45.76 15.08 -4.78
CA ILE A 136 46.77 15.22 -5.84
C ILE A 136 47.99 15.97 -5.31
N ILE A 137 47.79 17.10 -4.62
CA ILE A 137 48.88 17.90 -4.03
C ILE A 137 49.69 17.06 -3.04
N GLN A 138 49.03 16.27 -2.18
CA GLN A 138 49.70 15.38 -1.23
C GLN A 138 50.52 14.30 -1.94
N LYS A 139 49.98 13.68 -3.01
CA LYS A 139 50.70 12.70 -3.82
C LYS A 139 51.95 13.32 -4.47
N TRP A 140 51.84 14.51 -5.05
CA TRP A 140 52.99 15.23 -5.62
C TRP A 140 54.03 15.61 -4.56
N ALA A 141 53.59 16.09 -3.40
CA ALA A 141 54.50 16.40 -2.29
C ALA A 141 55.28 15.16 -1.84
N ASN A 142 54.63 14.00 -1.79
CA ASN A 142 55.30 12.73 -1.46
C ASN A 142 56.35 12.34 -2.50
N VAL A 143 56.05 12.46 -3.80
CA VAL A 143 57.01 12.19 -4.89
C VAL A 143 58.22 13.13 -4.78
N MET A 144 57.98 14.44 -4.60
CA MET A 144 59.06 15.43 -4.44
C MET A 144 59.91 15.16 -3.20
N ASN A 145 59.31 14.72 -2.10
CA ASN A 145 60.04 14.35 -0.89
C ASN A 145 60.94 13.14 -1.13
N VAL A 146 60.48 12.12 -1.87
CA VAL A 146 61.28 10.96 -2.26
C VAL A 146 62.46 11.37 -3.15
N GLU A 147 62.22 12.19 -4.18
CA GLU A 147 63.29 12.68 -5.05
C GLU A 147 64.34 13.48 -4.27
N ARG A 148 63.89 14.37 -3.38
CA ARG A 148 64.79 15.18 -2.53
C ARG A 148 65.59 14.32 -1.57
N PHE A 149 64.98 13.27 -1.01
CA PHE A 149 65.65 12.30 -0.17
C PHE A 149 66.75 11.57 -0.96
N LEU A 150 66.42 11.04 -2.15
CA LEU A 150 67.38 10.33 -3.02
C LEU A 150 68.55 11.24 -3.42
N ALA A 151 68.28 12.48 -3.83
CA ALA A 151 69.32 13.46 -4.13
C ALA A 151 70.22 13.77 -2.92
N GLY A 152 69.65 13.77 -1.70
CA GLY A 152 70.40 13.93 -0.45
C GLY A 152 71.24 12.71 -0.06
N VAL A 153 70.83 11.50 -0.44
CA VAL A 153 71.63 10.27 -0.29
C VAL A 153 72.79 10.30 -1.27
N GLU A 154 72.54 10.68 -2.53
CA GLU A 154 73.56 10.74 -3.57
C GLU A 154 74.65 11.78 -3.26
N LYS A 155 74.27 12.97 -2.75
CA LYS A 155 75.25 13.97 -2.28
C LYS A 155 76.11 13.45 -1.14
N ARG A 156 75.54 12.76 -0.16
CA ARG A 156 76.31 12.16 0.94
C ARG A 156 77.24 11.06 0.45
N ALA A 157 76.79 10.20 -0.47
CA ALA A 157 77.65 9.19 -1.08
C ALA A 157 78.86 9.80 -1.84
N LYS A 158 78.69 11.00 -2.41
CA LYS A 158 79.77 11.77 -3.07
C LYS A 158 80.74 12.43 -2.09
N GLU A 159 80.32 12.75 -0.86
CA GLU A 159 81.18 13.36 0.17
C GLU A 159 81.97 12.33 1.01
N LEU A 160 81.63 11.04 0.94
CA LEU A 160 82.41 9.98 1.60
C LEU A 160 83.72 9.64 0.85
N PRO A 161 84.84 9.40 1.57
CA PRO A 161 86.13 9.01 0.99
C PRO A 161 86.07 7.62 0.34
N GLU A 162 86.92 7.38 -0.66
CA GLU A 162 86.81 6.26 -1.62
C GLU A 162 86.82 4.83 -1.02
N THR A 163 87.20 4.65 0.24
CA THR A 163 87.28 3.34 0.90
C THR A 163 85.92 2.69 1.22
N GLU A 164 84.80 3.41 1.12
CA GLU A 164 83.46 2.86 1.39
C GLU A 164 82.52 2.81 0.15
N ARG A 165 83.03 3.10 -1.05
CA ARG A 165 82.21 3.22 -2.28
C ARG A 165 81.88 1.91 -3.01
N THR A 166 82.35 0.77 -2.53
CA THR A 166 82.04 -0.54 -3.13
C THR A 166 80.88 -1.23 -2.40
N PRO A 167 79.79 -1.60 -3.10
CA PRO A 167 78.72 -2.38 -2.49
C PRO A 167 79.12 -3.86 -2.34
N VAL A 168 78.74 -4.48 -1.22
CA VAL A 168 78.51 -5.93 -1.10
C VAL A 168 77.07 -6.21 -1.51
#